data_AF-A0A382EZC3-F1
#
_entry.id   AF-A0A382EZC3-F1
#
_cell.length_a   1.000
_cell.length_b   1.000
_cell.length_c   1.000
_cell.angle_alpha   90.00
_cell.angle_beta   90.00
_cell.angle_gamma   90.00
#
_symmetry.space_group_name_H-M   'P 1'
#
loop_
_entity.id
_entity.type
_entity.pdbx_description
1 polymer ?
#
loop_
_entity_poly.entity_id
_entity_poly.type
_entity_poly.pdbx_seq_one_letter_code
_entity_poly.pdbx_strand_id
1 'polypeptide(L)'
;VFRPCIDLHDGRVKQIVGGSIDDDQPDALRTNFVSEKPPAWYAELYRRDNLRDGHVIKLGRGNDDAAREVLAAWPGGLQVGGGITANNAAEWIEAGASHVIVTSWLF
;
A
#
# COMPACT_ATOMS: atom_id res chain seq x y z
N VAL A 1 2.34 15.60 -13.48
CA VAL A 1 1.64 14.29 -13.53
C VAL A 1 1.35 13.87 -12.10
N PHE A 2 0.13 13.44 -11.82
CA PHE A 2 -0.30 12.99 -10.49
C PHE A 2 0.00 11.50 -10.32
N ARG A 3 0.61 11.11 -9.20
CA ARG A 3 0.87 9.71 -8.83
C ARG A 3 0.06 9.38 -7.58
N PRO A 4 -0.94 8.50 -7.66
CA PRO A 4 -1.80 8.19 -6.52
C PRO A 4 -1.08 7.32 -5.48
N CYS A 5 -1.50 7.44 -4.22
CA CYS A 5 -0.93 6.72 -3.09
C CYS A 5 -2.06 6.06 -2.27
N ILE A 6 -1.90 4.79 -1.91
CA ILE A 6 -2.78 4.07 -0.97
C ILE A 6 -1.94 3.62 0.22
N ASP A 7 -2.11 4.28 1.35
CA ASP A 7 -1.44 3.90 2.60
C ASP A 7 -2.35 2.96 3.40
N LEU A 8 -1.87 1.75 3.66
CA LEU A 8 -2.60 0.70 4.37
C LEU A 8 -2.05 0.51 5.77
N HIS A 9 -2.90 0.63 6.79
CA HIS A 9 -2.57 0.27 8.16
C HIS A 9 -3.77 -0.44 8.81
N ASP A 10 -3.55 -1.59 9.44
CA ASP A 10 -4.58 -2.54 9.88
C ASP A 10 -5.59 -2.92 8.77
N GLY A 11 -5.10 -3.13 7.56
CA GLY A 11 -5.92 -3.52 6.40
C GLY A 11 -6.86 -2.42 5.90
N ARG A 12 -6.74 -1.18 6.40
CA ARG A 12 -7.58 -0.04 6.03
C ARG A 12 -6.76 1.07 5.42
N VAL A 13 -7.38 1.82 4.51
CA VAL A 13 -6.79 3.04 3.96
C VAL A 13 -6.78 4.11 5.04
N LYS A 14 -5.60 4.51 5.48
CA LYS A 14 -5.42 5.53 6.52
C LYS A 14 -4.46 6.62 6.02
N GLN A 15 -4.80 7.86 6.30
CA GLN A 15 -3.84 8.96 6.23
C GLN A 15 -3.23 9.14 7.61
N ILE A 16 -1.91 8.97 7.70
CA ILE A 16 -1.16 9.00 8.94
C ILE A 16 -0.25 10.23 8.96
N VAL A 17 -0.08 10.84 10.13
CA VAL A 17 0.77 12.01 10.34
C VAL A 17 1.80 11.67 11.41
N GLY A 18 3.08 11.78 11.06
CA GLY A 18 4.19 11.30 11.90
C GLY A 18 4.95 10.21 11.15
N GLY A 19 6.27 10.36 11.02
CA GLY A 19 7.05 9.67 10.00
C GLY A 19 7.23 8.17 10.20
N SER A 20 7.39 7.69 11.44
CA SER A 20 7.66 6.27 11.73
C SER A 20 6.54 5.66 12.57
N ILE A 21 6.12 4.47 12.18
CA ILE A 21 5.18 3.65 12.94
C ILE A 21 5.99 2.78 13.87
N ASP A 22 5.71 2.89 15.16
CA ASP A 22 6.18 1.98 16.18
C ASP A 22 4.99 1.13 16.62
N ASP A 23 4.99 -0.14 16.26
CA ASP A 23 3.95 -1.10 16.64
C ASP A 23 3.86 -1.28 18.18
N ASP A 24 4.94 -0.95 18.91
CA ASP A 24 5.01 -0.99 20.38
C ASP A 24 4.56 0.33 21.04
N GLN A 25 4.36 1.39 20.24
CA GLN A 25 3.82 2.69 20.67
C GLN A 25 2.70 3.16 19.75
N PRO A 26 1.54 2.46 19.73
CA PRO A 26 0.43 2.80 18.84
C PRO A 26 -0.11 4.22 19.04
N ASP A 27 0.02 4.78 20.25
CA ASP A 27 -0.44 6.14 20.59
C ASP A 27 0.46 7.25 20.05
N ALA A 28 1.70 6.94 19.65
CA ALA A 28 2.59 7.91 18.98
C ALA A 28 2.14 8.18 17.54
N LEU A 29 1.32 7.27 16.97
CA LEU A 29 0.87 7.35 15.61
C LEU A 29 -0.41 8.19 15.48
N ARG A 30 -0.27 9.43 15.03
CA ARG A 30 -1.43 10.30 14.82
C ARG A 30 -2.11 9.97 13.48
N THR A 31 -3.25 9.30 13.55
CA THR A 31 -4.11 9.11 12.38
C THR A 31 -4.89 10.39 12.10
N ASN A 32 -4.80 10.93 10.88
CA ASN A 32 -5.56 12.11 10.48
C ASN A 32 -6.90 11.73 9.83
N PHE A 33 -6.92 10.60 9.12
CA PHE A 33 -8.14 10.11 8.47
C PHE A 33 -8.11 8.59 8.31
N VAL A 34 -9.26 7.94 8.50
CA VAL A 34 -9.49 6.53 8.17
C VAL A 34 -10.61 6.50 7.15
N SER A 35 -10.38 5.84 6.03
CA SER A 35 -11.41 5.74 4.99
C SER A 35 -12.52 4.76 5.38
N GLU A 36 -13.75 5.12 5.01
CA GLU A 36 -14.90 4.21 4.99
C GLU A 36 -14.95 3.34 3.72
N LYS A 37 -14.16 3.70 2.68
CA LYS A 37 -14.09 2.94 1.43
C LYS A 37 -13.07 1.81 1.54
N PRO A 38 -13.35 0.65 0.93
CA PRO A 38 -12.40 -0.45 0.91
C PRO A 38 -11.17 -0.08 0.04
N PRO A 39 -10.01 -0.72 0.27
CA PRO A 39 -8.80 -0.50 -0.51
C PRO A 39 -8.99 -0.62 -2.03
N ALA A 40 -9.71 -1.64 -2.53
CA ALA A 40 -9.97 -1.79 -3.97
C ALA A 40 -10.66 -0.58 -4.60
N TRP A 41 -11.54 0.10 -3.85
CA TRP A 41 -12.31 1.23 -4.38
C TRP A 41 -11.38 2.34 -4.90
N TYR A 42 -10.26 2.58 -4.21
CA TYR A 42 -9.26 3.56 -4.63
C TYR A 42 -8.49 3.09 -5.86
N ALA A 43 -8.12 1.81 -5.92
CA ALA A 43 -7.46 1.25 -7.10
C ALA A 43 -8.36 1.33 -8.35
N GLU A 44 -9.66 1.04 -8.21
CA GLU A 44 -10.65 1.18 -9.28
C GLU A 44 -10.83 2.64 -9.71
N LEU A 45 -10.86 3.57 -8.75
CA LEU A 45 -10.90 5.01 -9.03
C LEU A 45 -9.68 5.44 -9.85
N TYR A 46 -8.48 5.04 -9.43
CA TYR A 46 -7.25 5.39 -10.15
C TYR A 46 -7.18 4.74 -11.52
N ARG A 47 -7.66 3.51 -11.65
CA ARG A 47 -7.77 2.81 -12.93
C ARG A 47 -8.71 3.53 -13.89
N ARG A 48 -9.90 3.93 -13.42
CA ARG A 48 -10.89 4.67 -14.22
C ARG A 48 -10.30 5.96 -14.76
N ASP A 49 -9.50 6.65 -13.94
CA ASP A 49 -8.87 7.92 -14.29
C ASP A 49 -7.49 7.71 -14.96
N ASN A 50 -7.08 6.45 -15.20
CA ASN A 50 -5.82 6.02 -15.81
C ASN A 50 -4.55 6.62 -15.16
N LEU A 51 -4.54 6.73 -13.83
CA LEU A 51 -3.48 7.34 -13.02
C LEU A 51 -2.36 6.36 -12.66
N ARG A 52 -1.41 6.16 -13.57
CA ARG A 52 -0.34 5.14 -13.43
C ARG A 52 0.81 5.61 -12.54
N ASP A 53 1.74 4.69 -12.27
CA ASP A 53 2.95 4.90 -11.47
C ASP A 53 2.68 5.31 -10.02
N GLY A 54 1.46 5.07 -9.54
CA GLY A 54 1.10 5.18 -8.13
C GLY A 54 1.57 3.98 -7.32
N HIS A 55 1.33 4.02 -6.02
CA HIS A 55 1.73 2.96 -5.11
C HIS A 55 0.69 2.62 -4.05
N VAL A 56 0.81 1.41 -3.54
CA VAL A 56 0.21 0.96 -2.28
C VAL A 56 1.31 0.60 -1.29
N ILE A 57 1.30 1.22 -0.10
CA ILE A 57 2.30 0.98 0.94
C ILE A 57 1.65 0.30 2.14
N LYS A 58 2.22 -0.83 2.53
CA LYS A 58 1.87 -1.57 3.74
C LYS A 58 2.61 -0.97 4.93
N LEU A 59 1.85 -0.32 5.80
CA LEU A 59 2.34 0.34 7.00
C LEU A 59 1.99 -0.52 8.21
N GLY A 60 2.99 -1.20 8.78
CA GLY A 60 2.78 -2.17 9.86
C GLY A 60 2.24 -3.52 9.39
N ARG A 61 1.84 -4.36 10.36
CA ARG A 61 1.32 -5.72 10.13
C ARG A 61 -0.13 -5.73 9.62
N GLY A 62 -0.56 -6.87 9.06
CA GLY A 62 -1.97 -7.12 8.72
C GLY A 62 -2.48 -6.44 7.45
N ASN A 63 -1.59 -6.01 6.55
CA ASN A 63 -1.96 -5.28 5.33
C ASN A 63 -1.92 -6.13 4.06
N ASP A 64 -1.47 -7.38 4.13
CA ASP A 64 -1.19 -8.17 2.92
C ASP A 64 -2.45 -8.46 2.10
N ASP A 65 -3.57 -8.83 2.75
CA ASP A 65 -4.82 -9.10 2.05
C ASP A 65 -5.41 -7.83 1.41
N ALA A 66 -5.35 -6.70 2.14
CA ALA A 66 -5.75 -5.39 1.62
C ALA A 66 -4.88 -4.95 0.42
N ALA A 67 -3.57 -5.22 0.46
CA ALA A 67 -2.68 -4.94 -0.66
C ALA A 67 -3.02 -5.84 -1.87
N ARG A 68 -3.30 -7.13 -1.66
CA ARG A 68 -3.75 -8.02 -2.75
C ARG A 68 -5.08 -7.56 -3.36
N GLU A 69 -6.02 -7.09 -2.53
CA GLU A 69 -7.27 -6.51 -2.99
C GLU A 69 -7.05 -5.29 -3.91
N VAL A 70 -6.14 -4.39 -3.52
CA VAL A 70 -5.74 -3.23 -4.33
C VAL A 70 -5.13 -3.65 -5.67
N LEU A 71 -4.19 -4.60 -5.64
CA LEU A 71 -3.49 -5.06 -6.84
C LEU A 71 -4.42 -5.81 -7.79
N ALA A 72 -5.35 -6.62 -7.27
CA ALA A 72 -6.35 -7.33 -8.06
C ALA A 72 -7.35 -6.38 -8.74
N ALA A 73 -7.69 -5.26 -8.11
CA ALA A 73 -8.57 -4.24 -8.69
C ALA A 73 -7.92 -3.49 -9.87
N TRP A 74 -6.58 -3.34 -9.86
CA TRP A 74 -5.83 -2.78 -10.97
C TRP A 74 -4.49 -3.48 -11.24
N PRO A 75 -4.53 -4.65 -11.91
CA PRO A 75 -3.31 -5.40 -12.24
C PRO A 75 -2.38 -4.59 -13.15
N GLY A 76 -1.11 -4.51 -12.77
CA GLY A 76 -0.07 -3.74 -13.45
C GLY A 76 -0.23 -2.21 -13.32
N GLY A 77 -1.16 -1.73 -12.49
CA GLY A 77 -1.43 -0.31 -12.32
C GLY A 77 -0.60 0.40 -11.25
N LEU A 78 -0.33 -0.31 -10.15
CA LEU A 78 0.31 0.24 -8.96
C LEU A 78 1.59 -0.52 -8.61
N GLN A 79 2.49 0.15 -7.89
CA GLN A 79 3.65 -0.46 -7.23
C GLN A 79 3.26 -0.86 -5.81
N VAL A 80 3.95 -1.83 -5.20
CA VAL A 80 3.71 -2.22 -3.79
C VAL A 80 4.98 -2.11 -2.94
N GLY A 81 4.85 -1.56 -1.74
CA GLY A 81 5.94 -1.43 -0.77
C GLY A 81 5.52 -1.78 0.66
N GLY A 82 6.50 -1.83 1.55
CA GLY A 82 6.31 -2.19 2.97
C GLY A 82 6.55 -3.67 3.24
N GLY A 83 7.70 -4.00 3.84
CA GLY A 83 8.09 -5.38 4.15
C GLY A 83 8.43 -6.23 2.92
N ILE A 84 8.88 -5.60 1.82
CA ILE A 84 9.35 -6.33 0.64
C ILE A 84 10.75 -6.88 0.88
N THR A 85 10.95 -8.15 0.53
CA THR A 85 12.21 -8.90 0.61
C THR A 85 12.45 -9.66 -0.68
N ALA A 86 13.66 -10.18 -0.91
CA ALA A 86 13.92 -11.04 -2.07
C ALA A 86 13.02 -12.30 -2.11
N ASN A 87 12.59 -12.81 -0.94
CA ASN A 87 11.80 -14.03 -0.86
C ASN A 87 10.33 -13.82 -1.24
N ASN A 88 9.77 -12.62 -1.04
CA ASN A 88 8.35 -12.35 -1.32
C ASN A 88 8.12 -11.44 -2.53
N ALA A 89 9.17 -10.87 -3.13
CA ALA A 89 9.03 -9.93 -4.24
C ALA A 89 8.29 -10.53 -5.46
N ALA A 90 8.59 -11.79 -5.80
CA ALA A 90 7.95 -12.47 -6.93
C ALA A 90 6.44 -12.63 -6.72
N GLU A 91 6.02 -13.02 -5.51
CA GLU A 91 4.60 -13.20 -5.16
C GLU A 91 3.80 -11.89 -5.31
N TRP A 92 4.42 -10.74 -5.03
CA TRP A 92 3.78 -9.44 -5.18
C TRP A 92 3.61 -9.02 -6.64
N ILE A 93 4.57 -9.36 -7.51
CA ILE A 93 4.44 -9.17 -8.96
C ILE A 93 3.34 -10.08 -9.51
N GLU A 94 3.32 -11.36 -9.10
CA GLU A 94 2.27 -12.31 -9.47
C GLU A 94 0.87 -11.88 -8.99
N ALA A 95 0.80 -11.24 -7.83
CA ALA A 95 -0.43 -10.65 -7.29
C ALA A 95 -0.94 -9.41 -8.06
N GLY A 96 -0.18 -8.92 -9.05
CA GLY A 96 -0.59 -7.83 -9.93
C GLY A 96 0.12 -6.50 -9.70
N ALA A 97 1.18 -6.45 -8.88
CA ALA A 97 2.02 -5.25 -8.81
C ALA A 97 2.78 -5.02 -10.11
N SER A 98 2.87 -3.77 -10.55
CA SER A 98 3.74 -3.40 -11.67
C SER A 98 5.22 -3.50 -11.30
N HIS A 99 5.56 -3.11 -10.07
CA HIS A 99 6.89 -3.13 -9.49
C HIS A 99 6.76 -3.32 -7.98
N VAL A 100 7.85 -3.75 -7.35
CA VAL A 100 7.99 -3.75 -5.90
C VAL A 100 8.91 -2.61 -5.45
N ILE A 101 8.61 -2.01 -4.29
CA ILE A 101 9.40 -0.95 -3.65
C ILE A 101 10.16 -1.58 -2.49
N VAL A 102 11.48 -1.69 -2.64
CA VAL A 102 12.38 -2.26 -1.63
C VAL A 102 13.17 -1.15 -0.97
N THR A 103 13.11 -1.06 0.36
CA THR A 103 13.82 -0.04 1.14
C THR A 103 14.69 -0.68 2.23
N SER A 104 14.10 -1.01 3.39
CA SER A 104 14.84 -1.49 4.56
C SER A 104 15.60 -2.80 4.34
N TRP A 105 15.14 -3.67 3.43
CA TRP A 105 15.82 -4.94 3.12
C TRP A 105 17.17 -4.75 2.40
N LEU A 106 17.45 -3.57 1.84
CA LEU A 106 18.74 -3.28 1.19
C LEU A 106 19.88 -2.97 2.18
N PHE A 107 19.58 -2.84 3.47
CA PHE A 107 20.51 -2.46 4.53
C PHE A 107 20.51 -3.53 5.63
#